data_AF-A0A3M7QRG6-F1
#
_entry.id   AF-A0A3M7QRG6-F1
#
_cell.length_a   1.000
_cell.length_b   1.000
_cell.length_c   1.000
_cell.angle_alpha   90.00
_cell.angle_beta   90.00
_cell.angle_gamma   90.00
#
_symmetry.space_group_name_H-M   'P 1'
#
loop_
_entity.id
_entity.type
_entity.pdbx_description
1 polymer ?
#
loop_
_entity_poly.entity_id
_entity_poly.type
_entity_poly.pdbx_seq_one_letter_code
_entity_poly.pdbx_strand_id
1 'polypeptide(L)'
;MDDAENRYLNRSDFNIQGLLKEKKYAKILNVFAFIGFLAGVSASLVFYIRYNLLLTPIIALASSIIALMVIYINMQFLWDVWQIWTYKLKYWCMLGFVLQVVFIALFIGFISLGVYYQQKPTAQSFYVSSVWVFMCWKWSFALFYRTKKYRSMFTRYSLIGVDSEVNSD
;
A
#
# COMPACT_ATOMS: atom_id res chain seq x y z
N MET A 1 -24.40 0.13 38.45
CA MET A 1 -24.16 1.04 37.32
C MET A 1 -22.70 0.95 36.86
N ASP A 2 -21.79 0.69 37.79
CA ASP A 2 -20.33 0.62 37.60
C ASP A 2 -19.81 -0.44 36.60
N ASP A 3 -20.41 -1.63 36.51
CA ASP A 3 -19.89 -2.73 35.66
C ASP A 3 -20.09 -2.52 34.15
N ALA A 4 -21.12 -1.74 33.77
CA ALA A 4 -21.35 -1.42 32.37
C ALA A 4 -20.36 -0.31 31.95
N GLU A 5 -20.25 0.75 32.74
CA GLU A 5 -19.35 1.88 32.50
C GLU A 5 -17.88 1.46 32.43
N ASN A 6 -17.41 0.59 33.34
CA ASN A 6 -16.04 0.05 33.29
C ASN A 6 -15.75 -0.74 32.00
N ARG A 7 -16.75 -1.46 31.48
CA ARG A 7 -16.62 -2.19 30.22
C ARG A 7 -16.54 -1.25 29.02
N TYR A 8 -17.26 -0.12 29.04
CA TYR A 8 -17.16 0.90 28.00
C TYR A 8 -15.80 1.62 28.04
N LEU A 9 -15.32 1.99 29.22
CA LEU A 9 -14.02 2.66 29.40
C LEU A 9 -12.86 1.76 28.92
N ASN A 10 -12.79 0.51 29.39
CA ASN A 10 -11.74 -0.43 28.97
C ASN A 10 -11.79 -0.71 27.46
N ARG A 11 -12.98 -0.75 26.86
CA ARG A 11 -13.15 -0.91 25.41
C ARG A 11 -12.69 0.33 24.63
N SER A 12 -12.94 1.53 25.17
CA SER A 12 -12.51 2.79 24.57
C SER A 12 -10.99 2.94 24.61
N ASP A 13 -10.35 2.66 25.75
CA ASP A 13 -8.90 2.72 25.92
C ASP A 13 -8.18 1.71 25.01
N PHE A 14 -8.71 0.49 24.89
CA PHE A 14 -8.17 -0.52 23.98
C PHE A 14 -8.23 -0.07 22.51
N ASN A 15 -9.33 0.58 22.10
CA ASN A 15 -9.47 1.13 20.75
C ASN A 15 -8.52 2.31 20.49
N ILE A 16 -8.35 3.22 21.47
CA ILE A 16 -7.43 4.37 21.36
C ILE A 16 -5.98 3.89 21.26
N GLN A 17 -5.58 2.93 22.11
CA GLN A 17 -4.25 2.32 22.03
C GLN A 17 -4.02 1.63 20.67
N GLY A 18 -5.02 0.91 20.16
CA GLY A 18 -5.00 0.34 18.82
C GLY A 18 -4.79 1.39 17.74
N LEU A 19 -5.56 2.48 17.76
CA LEU A 19 -5.43 3.60 16.82
C LEU A 19 -4.05 4.26 16.87
N LEU A 20 -3.52 4.53 18.06
CA LEU A 20 -2.19 5.12 18.23
C LEU A 20 -1.10 4.22 17.66
N LYS A 21 -1.21 2.91 17.87
CA LYS A 21 -0.30 1.91 17.32
C LYS A 21 -0.35 1.90 15.79
N GLU A 22 -1.55 1.92 15.19
CA GLU A 22 -1.74 2.01 13.74
C GLU A 22 -1.16 3.30 13.15
N LYS A 23 -1.36 4.45 13.82
CA LYS A 23 -0.77 5.73 13.41
C LYS A 23 0.77 5.66 13.44
N LYS A 24 1.38 5.03 14.45
CA LYS A 24 2.84 4.78 14.49
C LYS A 24 3.30 3.91 13.31
N TYR A 25 2.61 2.81 13.02
CA TYR A 25 2.96 1.94 11.89
C TYR A 25 2.78 2.62 10.52
N ALA A 26 1.78 3.47 10.37
CA ALA A 26 1.58 4.26 9.16
C ALA A 26 2.76 5.21 8.91
N LYS A 27 3.28 5.87 9.96
CA LYS A 27 4.47 6.73 9.86
C LYS A 27 5.72 5.95 9.42
N ILE A 28 5.97 4.80 10.03
CA ILE A 28 7.13 3.95 9.67
C ILE A 28 7.02 3.51 8.21
N LEU A 29 5.84 3.04 7.79
CA LEU A 29 5.61 2.63 6.41
C LEU A 29 5.80 3.79 5.41
N ASN A 30 5.40 5.01 5.77
CA ASN A 30 5.63 6.20 4.94
C ASN A 30 7.11 6.45 4.70
N VAL A 31 7.96 6.30 5.72
CA VAL A 31 9.42 6.45 5.56
C VAL A 31 9.95 5.39 4.59
N PHE A 32 9.54 4.12 4.75
CA PHE A 32 9.94 3.06 3.82
C PHE A 32 9.46 3.31 2.38
N ALA A 33 8.21 3.76 2.22
CA ALA A 33 7.66 4.07 0.90
C ALA A 33 8.37 5.26 0.25
N PHE A 34 8.76 6.28 1.03
CA PHE A 34 9.52 7.43 0.54
C PHE A 34 10.92 7.04 0.05
N ILE A 35 11.61 6.17 0.79
CA ILE A 35 12.88 5.59 0.35
C ILE A 35 12.68 4.79 -0.95
N GLY A 36 11.59 4.01 -1.04
CA GLY A 36 11.24 3.29 -2.26
C GLY A 36 10.99 4.18 -3.47
N PHE A 37 10.30 5.32 -3.26
CA PHE A 37 10.08 6.34 -4.29
C PHE A 37 11.40 6.95 -4.78
N LEU A 38 12.27 7.39 -3.86
CA LEU A 38 13.60 7.91 -4.18
C LEU A 38 14.46 6.88 -4.93
N ALA A 39 14.46 5.63 -4.45
CA ALA A 39 15.20 4.54 -5.07
C ALA A 39 14.71 4.27 -6.51
N GLY A 40 13.39 4.23 -6.75
CA GLY A 40 12.85 3.99 -8.09
C GLY A 40 13.11 5.14 -9.07
N VAL A 41 12.98 6.40 -8.63
CA VAL A 41 13.30 7.57 -9.46
C VAL A 41 14.80 7.61 -9.79
N SER A 42 15.67 7.38 -8.79
CA SER A 42 17.12 7.36 -9.00
C SER A 42 17.55 6.24 -9.96
N ALA A 43 17.00 5.04 -9.80
CA ALA A 43 17.28 3.92 -10.67
C ALA A 43 16.82 4.18 -12.10
N SER A 44 15.62 4.75 -12.28
CA SER A 44 15.13 5.11 -13.61
C SER A 44 16.09 6.06 -14.33
N LEU A 45 16.61 7.07 -13.64
CA LEU A 45 17.53 8.03 -14.22
C LEU A 45 18.84 7.37 -14.65
N VAL A 46 19.41 6.52 -13.78
CA VAL A 46 20.65 5.77 -14.07
C VAL A 46 20.45 4.83 -15.27
N PHE A 47 19.35 4.08 -15.31
CA PHE A 47 19.09 3.14 -16.40
C PHE A 47 18.82 3.83 -17.73
N TYR A 48 18.12 4.97 -17.71
CA TYR A 48 17.87 5.79 -18.88
C TYR A 48 19.18 6.32 -19.49
N ILE A 49 20.04 6.95 -18.68
CA ILE A 49 21.28 7.58 -19.17
C ILE A 49 22.31 6.54 -19.61
N ARG A 50 22.48 5.44 -18.86
CA ARG A 50 23.62 4.53 -19.07
C ARG A 50 23.36 3.44 -20.11
N TYR A 51 22.14 2.95 -20.21
CA TYR A 51 21.86 1.70 -20.95
C TYR A 51 20.94 1.88 -22.15
N ASN A 52 20.34 3.06 -22.34
CA ASN A 52 19.45 3.43 -23.45
C ASN A 52 18.29 2.43 -23.69
N LEU A 53 17.98 1.59 -22.70
CA LEU A 53 16.95 0.57 -22.75
C LEU A 53 15.73 1.08 -22.00
N LEU A 54 14.59 1.24 -22.68
CA LEU A 54 13.40 1.87 -22.10
C LEU A 54 12.61 0.98 -21.12
N LEU A 55 12.76 -0.35 -21.18
CA LEU A 55 11.92 -1.27 -20.39
C LEU A 55 12.15 -1.14 -18.88
N THR A 56 13.40 -1.26 -18.43
CA THR A 56 13.78 -1.17 -17.01
C THR A 56 13.42 0.16 -16.34
N PRO A 57 13.75 1.34 -16.92
CA PRO A 57 13.41 2.62 -16.31
C PRO A 57 11.90 2.84 -16.22
N ILE A 58 11.11 2.40 -17.21
CA ILE A 58 9.64 2.50 -17.15
C ILE A 58 9.09 1.70 -15.97
N ILE A 59 9.58 0.48 -15.74
CA ILE A 59 9.13 -0.37 -14.62
C ILE A 59 9.58 0.21 -13.27
N ALA A 60 10.79 0.77 -13.20
CA ALA A 60 11.27 1.47 -12.01
C ALA A 60 10.43 2.72 -11.68
N LEU A 61 10.02 3.49 -12.69
CA LEU A 61 9.09 4.61 -12.52
C LEU A 61 7.70 4.13 -12.08
N ALA A 62 7.18 3.06 -12.67
CA ALA A 62 5.93 2.46 -12.25
C ALA A 62 5.96 2.08 -10.77
N SER A 63 7.08 1.51 -10.28
CA SER A 63 7.29 1.23 -8.86
C SER A 63 7.21 2.47 -7.98
N SER A 64 7.82 3.56 -8.45
CA SER A 64 7.83 4.86 -7.76
C SER A 64 6.42 5.45 -7.64
N ILE A 65 5.64 5.39 -8.71
CA ILE A 65 4.25 5.87 -8.74
C ILE A 65 3.39 5.09 -7.73
N ILE A 66 3.55 3.76 -7.67
CA ILE A 66 2.80 2.93 -6.72
C ILE A 66 3.22 3.22 -5.28
N ALA A 67 4.52 3.39 -5.02
CA ALA A 67 5.00 3.80 -3.70
C ALA A 67 4.41 5.15 -3.28
N LEU A 68 4.31 6.10 -4.22
CA LEU A 68 3.68 7.40 -3.98
C LEU A 68 2.18 7.28 -3.68
N MET A 69 1.47 6.36 -4.34
CA MET A 69 0.07 6.04 -4.00
C MET A 69 -0.06 5.45 -2.58
N VAL A 70 0.88 4.61 -2.15
CA VAL A 70 0.92 4.09 -0.77
C VAL A 70 1.11 5.23 0.24
N ILE A 71 2.01 6.18 -0.04
CA ILE A 71 2.21 7.37 0.82
C ILE A 71 0.92 8.19 0.87
N TYR A 72 0.28 8.44 -0.27
CA TYR A 72 -0.96 9.22 -0.36
C TYR A 72 -2.08 8.65 0.54
N ILE A 73 -2.33 7.33 0.49
CA ILE A 73 -3.35 6.70 1.32
C ILE A 73 -3.00 6.78 2.82
N ASN A 74 -1.72 6.58 3.18
CA ASN A 74 -1.29 6.66 4.57
C ASN A 74 -1.32 8.11 5.10
N MET A 75 -1.00 9.10 4.27
CA MET A 75 -1.14 10.52 4.61
C MET A 75 -2.59 10.87 4.91
N GLN A 76 -3.52 10.40 4.07
CA GLN A 76 -4.95 10.58 4.27
C GLN A 76 -5.43 9.94 5.58
N PHE A 77 -4.90 8.77 5.95
CA PHE A 77 -5.19 8.15 7.24
C PHE A 77 -4.68 8.97 8.43
N LEU A 78 -3.54 9.66 8.29
CA LEU A 78 -2.98 10.49 9.36
C LEU A 78 -3.75 11.80 9.56
N TRP A 79 -4.29 12.38 8.48
CA TRP A 79 -5.05 13.63 8.53
C TRP A 79 -6.49 13.48 9.02
N ASP A 80 -6.95 12.25 9.30
CA ASP A 80 -8.29 11.98 9.83
C ASP A 80 -9.46 12.46 8.94
N VAL A 81 -9.18 12.79 7.66
CA VAL A 81 -10.17 13.18 6.64
C VAL A 81 -10.92 11.94 6.11
N TRP A 82 -11.13 10.97 6.98
CA TRP A 82 -11.53 9.61 6.67
C TRP A 82 -13.05 9.48 6.45
N GLN A 83 -13.84 10.38 7.04
CA GLN A 83 -15.31 10.33 6.97
C GLN A 83 -15.88 10.77 5.61
N ILE A 84 -15.16 11.55 4.80
CA ILE A 84 -15.67 12.15 3.55
C ILE A 84 -15.38 11.24 2.33
N TRP A 85 -14.52 10.22 2.48
CA TRP A 85 -13.84 9.56 1.36
C TRP A 85 -14.10 8.05 1.25
N THR A 86 -15.20 7.55 1.83
CA THR A 86 -15.56 6.12 1.87
C THR A 86 -15.75 5.50 0.49
N TYR A 87 -16.37 6.22 -0.45
CA TYR A 87 -16.57 5.77 -1.82
C TYR A 87 -15.25 5.52 -2.55
N LYS A 88 -14.31 6.45 -2.43
CA LYS A 88 -13.00 6.39 -3.07
C LYS A 88 -12.12 5.29 -2.48
N LEU A 89 -12.29 4.95 -1.20
CA LEU A 89 -11.55 3.87 -0.54
C LEU A 89 -11.80 2.49 -1.19
N LYS A 90 -13.01 2.24 -1.70
CA LYS A 90 -13.33 1.00 -2.45
C LYS A 90 -12.54 0.92 -3.76
N TYR A 91 -12.38 2.03 -4.47
CA TYR A 91 -11.60 2.10 -5.71
C TYR A 91 -10.11 1.83 -5.43
N TRP A 92 -9.55 2.40 -4.37
CA TRP A 92 -8.15 2.14 -3.99
C TRP A 92 -7.89 0.68 -3.64
N CYS A 93 -8.84 0.01 -2.98
CA CYS A 93 -8.76 -1.42 -2.68
C CYS A 93 -8.76 -2.26 -3.96
N MET A 94 -9.70 -1.97 -4.87
CA MET A 94 -9.81 -2.66 -6.16
C MET A 94 -8.56 -2.45 -7.02
N LEU A 95 -8.06 -1.21 -7.07
CA LEU A 95 -6.84 -0.85 -7.79
C LEU A 95 -5.63 -1.61 -7.27
N GLY A 96 -5.44 -1.68 -5.95
CA GLY A 96 -4.35 -2.45 -5.34
C GLY A 96 -4.40 -3.93 -5.69
N PHE A 97 -5.58 -4.54 -5.70
CA PHE A 97 -5.77 -5.94 -6.09
C PHE A 97 -5.46 -6.18 -7.58
N VAL A 98 -5.99 -5.34 -8.48
CA VAL A 98 -5.73 -5.46 -9.92
C VAL A 98 -4.24 -5.31 -10.22
N LEU A 99 -3.60 -4.29 -9.65
CA LEU A 99 -2.15 -4.08 -9.80
C LEU A 99 -1.36 -5.30 -9.29
N GLN A 100 -1.76 -5.88 -8.16
CA GLN A 100 -1.12 -7.07 -7.62
C GLN A 100 -1.14 -8.24 -8.62
N VAL A 101 -2.30 -8.54 -9.23
CA VAL A 101 -2.43 -9.61 -10.23
C VAL A 101 -1.59 -9.32 -11.48
N VAL A 102 -1.62 -8.08 -11.97
CA VAL A 102 -0.84 -7.65 -13.15
C VAL A 102 0.66 -7.83 -12.90
N PHE A 103 1.18 -7.42 -11.74
CA PHE A 103 2.61 -7.55 -11.47
C PHE A 103 3.05 -9.00 -11.24
N ILE A 104 2.20 -9.88 -10.71
CA ILE A 104 2.52 -11.31 -10.66
C ILE A 104 2.67 -11.87 -12.08
N ALA A 105 1.73 -11.55 -12.98
CA ALA A 105 1.78 -12.01 -14.36
C ALA A 105 3.03 -11.49 -15.08
N LEU A 106 3.34 -10.19 -14.93
CA LEU A 106 4.57 -9.60 -15.47
C LEU A 106 5.83 -10.25 -14.90
N PHE A 107 5.86 -10.57 -13.60
CA PHE A 107 7.01 -11.17 -12.95
C PHE A 107 7.35 -12.53 -13.57
N ILE A 108 6.34 -13.38 -13.73
CA ILE A 108 6.48 -14.70 -14.37
C ILE A 108 6.92 -14.51 -15.83
N GLY A 109 6.30 -13.58 -16.56
CA GLY A 109 6.66 -13.29 -17.95
C GLY A 109 8.12 -12.86 -18.13
N PHE A 110 8.61 -11.95 -17.28
CA PHE A 110 10.01 -11.48 -17.35
C PHE A 110 11.02 -12.57 -16.99
N ILE A 111 10.70 -13.44 -16.03
CA ILE A 111 11.55 -14.59 -15.71
C ILE A 111 11.61 -15.54 -16.90
N SER A 112 10.47 -15.90 -17.49
CA SER A 112 10.42 -16.79 -18.66
C SER A 112 11.19 -16.22 -19.85
N LEU A 113 11.06 -14.92 -20.13
CA LEU A 113 11.85 -14.24 -21.15
C LEU A 113 13.35 -14.25 -20.82
N GLY A 114 13.71 -14.03 -19.55
CA GLY A 114 15.10 -14.08 -19.10
C GLY A 114 15.75 -15.45 -19.33
N VAL A 115 15.01 -16.53 -19.11
CA VAL A 115 15.45 -17.91 -19.37
C VAL A 115 15.55 -18.18 -20.87
N TYR A 116 14.52 -17.79 -21.64
CA TYR A 116 14.47 -18.02 -23.09
C TYR A 116 15.62 -17.36 -23.85
N TYR A 117 15.93 -16.10 -23.51
CA TYR A 117 17.01 -15.35 -24.14
C TYR A 117 18.39 -15.61 -23.51
N GLN A 118 18.49 -16.52 -22.53
CA GLN A 118 19.73 -16.87 -21.80
C GLN A 118 20.55 -15.63 -21.37
N GLN A 119 19.87 -14.56 -20.98
CA GLN A 119 20.56 -13.31 -20.70
C GLN A 119 21.38 -13.45 -19.42
N LYS A 120 22.63 -12.98 -19.45
CA LYS A 120 23.42 -12.83 -18.23
C LYS A 120 22.74 -11.82 -17.30
N PRO A 121 22.88 -11.96 -15.96
CA PRO A 121 22.36 -11.01 -14.98
C PRO A 121 23.16 -9.69 -15.01
N THR A 122 23.15 -9.02 -16.14
CA THR A 122 23.75 -7.70 -16.39
C THR A 122 22.65 -6.64 -16.28
N ALA A 123 23.02 -5.38 -16.06
CA ALA A 123 22.11 -4.24 -15.93
C ALA A 123 21.09 -4.04 -17.09
N GLN A 124 21.31 -4.65 -18.25
CA GLN A 124 20.40 -4.63 -19.41
C GLN A 124 19.44 -5.83 -19.50
N SER A 125 19.48 -6.74 -18.53
CA SER A 125 18.77 -8.01 -18.61
C SER A 125 17.34 -7.97 -18.08
N PHE A 126 16.48 -8.83 -18.62
CA PHE A 126 15.11 -9.04 -18.13
C PHE A 126 15.05 -9.43 -16.64
N TYR A 127 16.13 -9.99 -16.09
CA TYR A 127 16.26 -10.30 -14.66
C TYR A 127 16.21 -9.04 -13.78
N VAL A 128 16.84 -7.93 -14.21
CA VAL A 128 16.79 -6.68 -13.44
C VAL A 128 15.36 -6.12 -13.45
N SER A 129 14.69 -6.13 -14.60
CA SER A 129 13.28 -5.74 -14.71
C SER A 129 12.36 -6.60 -13.83
N SER A 130 12.63 -7.90 -13.72
CA SER A 130 11.89 -8.81 -12.82
C SER A 130 11.97 -8.37 -11.35
N VAL A 131 13.15 -7.95 -10.87
CA VAL A 131 13.31 -7.42 -9.50
C VAL A 131 12.45 -6.17 -9.28
N TRP A 132 12.39 -5.26 -10.26
CA TRP A 132 11.57 -4.05 -10.17
C TRP A 132 10.07 -4.36 -10.20
N VAL A 133 9.64 -5.33 -11.02
CA VAL A 133 8.26 -5.83 -11.00
C VAL A 133 7.90 -6.43 -9.64
N PHE A 134 8.81 -7.19 -9.03
CA PHE A 134 8.62 -7.71 -7.68
C PHE A 134 8.48 -6.60 -6.63
N MET A 135 9.26 -5.52 -6.76
CA MET A 135 9.09 -4.34 -5.91
C MET A 135 7.71 -3.68 -6.11
N CYS A 136 7.22 -3.54 -7.34
CA CYS A 136 5.86 -3.05 -7.63
C CYS A 136 4.78 -3.93 -6.97
N TRP A 137 4.95 -5.25 -7.05
CA TRP A 137 4.04 -6.21 -6.41
C TRP A 137 3.97 -6.02 -4.89
N LYS A 138 5.13 -5.88 -4.23
CA LYS A 138 5.21 -5.62 -2.79
C LYS A 138 4.43 -4.37 -2.38
N TRP A 139 4.59 -3.26 -3.12
CA TRP A 139 3.89 -2.01 -2.82
C TRP A 139 2.38 -2.10 -3.11
N SER A 140 1.98 -2.81 -4.16
CA SER A 140 0.57 -3.06 -4.48
C SER A 140 -0.11 -3.91 -3.41
N PHE A 141 0.57 -4.94 -2.89
CA PHE A 141 0.08 -5.75 -1.79
C PHE A 141 -0.08 -4.93 -0.50
N ALA A 142 0.90 -4.08 -0.18
CA ALA A 142 0.81 -3.17 0.96
C ALA A 142 -0.39 -2.21 0.84
N LEU A 143 -0.64 -1.68 -0.35
CA LEU A 143 -1.80 -0.82 -0.66
C LEU A 143 -3.12 -1.55 -0.37
N PHE A 144 -3.26 -2.77 -0.89
CA PHE A 144 -4.46 -3.60 -0.72
C PHE A 144 -4.71 -3.96 0.75
N TYR A 145 -3.69 -4.48 1.43
CA TYR A 145 -3.81 -4.91 2.83
C TYR A 145 -4.21 -3.74 3.74
N ARG A 146 -3.56 -2.58 3.58
CA ARG A 146 -3.88 -1.37 4.34
C ARG A 146 -5.31 -0.93 4.12
N THR A 147 -5.72 -0.80 2.86
CA THR A 147 -7.06 -0.33 2.50
C THR A 147 -8.16 -1.25 3.04
N LYS A 148 -7.93 -2.58 3.01
CA LYS A 148 -8.86 -3.57 3.59
C LYS A 148 -8.99 -3.43 5.11
N LYS A 149 -7.87 -3.29 5.82
CA LYS A 149 -7.85 -3.14 7.30
C LYS A 149 -8.55 -1.85 7.74
N TYR A 150 -8.24 -0.78 7.04
CA TYR A 150 -8.86 0.54 7.13
C TYR A 150 -10.39 0.46 6.96
N ARG A 151 -10.89 -0.23 5.93
CA ARG A 151 -12.34 -0.44 5.75
C ARG A 151 -12.99 -1.20 6.92
N SER A 152 -12.31 -2.22 7.44
CA SER A 152 -12.82 -3.02 8.57
C SER A 152 -12.94 -2.20 9.85
N MET A 153 -12.02 -1.26 10.10
CA MET A 153 -12.11 -0.33 11.23
C MET A 153 -13.38 0.53 11.12
N PHE A 154 -13.67 1.06 9.94
CA PHE A 154 -14.83 1.92 9.71
C PHE A 154 -16.17 1.23 9.94
N THR A 155 -16.36 0.02 9.38
CA THR A 155 -17.61 -0.73 9.60
C THR A 155 -17.86 -0.99 11.07
N ARG A 156 -16.80 -1.13 11.88
CA ARG A 156 -16.93 -1.31 13.32
C ARG A 156 -17.37 -0.01 14.02
N TYR A 157 -16.81 1.13 13.64
CA TYR A 157 -17.21 2.43 14.20
C TYR A 157 -18.65 2.82 13.82
N SER A 158 -19.08 2.54 12.58
CA SER A 158 -20.44 2.83 12.15
C SER A 158 -21.50 2.01 12.90
N LEU A 159 -21.19 0.75 13.25
CA LEU A 159 -22.11 -0.09 14.02
C LEU A 159 -22.27 0.41 15.46
N ILE A 160 -21.17 0.82 16.10
CA ILE A 160 -21.20 1.32 17.48
C ILE A 160 -22.05 2.60 17.60
N GLY A 161 -21.99 3.50 16.60
CA GLY A 161 -22.80 4.73 16.58
C GLY A 161 -24.30 4.45 16.50
N VAL A 162 -24.71 3.51 15.65
CA VAL A 162 -26.13 3.09 15.52
C VAL A 162 -26.64 2.45 16.81
N ASP A 163 -25.86 1.56 17.43
CA ASP A 163 -26.25 0.90 18.69
C ASP A 163 -26.45 1.90 19.84
N SER A 164 -25.74 3.03 19.83
CA SER A 164 -25.87 4.06 20.85
C SER A 164 -27.12 4.94 20.67
N GLU A 165 -27.55 5.23 19.44
CA GLU A 165 -28.82 5.94 19.20
C GLU A 165 -30.03 5.07 19.59
N VAL A 166 -29.98 3.77 19.28
CA VAL A 166 -31.08 2.83 19.59
C VAL A 166 -31.27 2.59 21.10
N ASN A 167 -30.21 2.71 21.90
CA ASN A 167 -30.28 2.56 23.37
C ASN A 167 -30.60 3.87 24.12
N SER A 168 -30.70 4.99 23.42
CA SER A 168 -31.09 6.28 24.01
C SER A 168 -32.58 6.61 23.88
N ASP A 169 -33.34 5.79 23.16
CA ASP A 169 -34.80 5.81 23.04
C ASP A 169 -35.45 4.74 23.93
#